data_AF-A0A7W9S0L1-F1
#
_entry.id   AF-A0A7W9S0L1-F1
#
_cell.length_a   1.000
_cell.length_b   1.000
_cell.length_c   1.000
_cell.angle_alpha   90.00
_cell.angle_beta   90.00
_cell.angle_gamma   90.00
#
_symmetry.space_group_name_H-M   'P 1'
#
loop_
_entity.id
_entity.type
_entity.pdbx_description
1 polymer ?
#
loop_
_entity_poly.entity_id
_entity_poly.type
_entity_poly.pdbx_seq_one_letter_code
_entity_poly.pdbx_strand_id
1 'polypeptide(L)'
;MADVGKIVERIRAHGANIAIDAGKLIIINREKLPDGAFEFIRQHGREIAQFIEKEGEFDERAAIIEFDGGFSRKEADDIARLLLSSPPKDCNPADWTWFVGKASEIIDAGRRAA
;
A
#
# COMPACT_ATOMS: atom_id res chain seq x y z
N MET A 1 -11.17 -24.53 6.60
CA MET A 1 -10.23 -23.39 6.58
C MET A 1 -11.03 -22.16 6.96
N ALA A 2 -10.61 -21.40 7.97
CA ALA A 2 -11.31 -20.17 8.30
C ALA A 2 -11.15 -19.20 7.12
N ASP A 3 -12.26 -18.64 6.64
CA ASP A 3 -12.23 -17.62 5.60
C ASP A 3 -11.60 -16.34 6.19
N VAL A 4 -10.41 -16.00 5.72
CA VAL A 4 -9.61 -14.88 6.23
C VAL A 4 -10.38 -13.57 6.14
N GLY A 5 -11.19 -13.39 5.09
CA GLY A 5 -12.06 -12.21 4.95
C GLY A 5 -13.03 -12.11 6.12
N LYS A 6 -13.65 -13.22 6.52
CA LYS A 6 -14.54 -13.26 7.69
C LYS A 6 -13.81 -13.02 9.01
N ILE A 7 -12.53 -13.37 9.11
CA ILE A 7 -11.72 -13.04 10.30
C ILE A 7 -11.57 -11.52 10.40
N VAL A 8 -11.16 -10.88 9.30
CA VAL A 8 -10.98 -9.42 9.24
C VAL A 8 -12.30 -8.68 9.47
N GLU A 9 -13.39 -9.11 8.83
CA GLU A 9 -14.74 -8.55 9.04
C GLU A 9 -15.17 -8.63 10.50
N ARG A 10 -14.95 -9.77 11.17
CA ARG A 10 -15.30 -9.93 12.59
C ARG A 10 -14.50 -9.00 13.49
N ILE A 11 -13.20 -8.84 13.22
CA ILE A 11 -12.34 -7.92 13.95
C ILE A 11 -12.84 -6.48 13.81
N ARG A 12 -13.19 -6.08 12.59
CA ARG A 12 -13.79 -4.77 12.29
C ARG A 12 -15.16 -4.59 12.95
N ALA A 13 -15.99 -5.63 12.99
CA ALA A 13 -17.29 -5.62 13.66
C ALA A 13 -17.18 -5.41 15.18
N HIS A 14 -16.09 -5.85 15.81
CA HIS A 14 -15.77 -5.54 17.21
C HIS A 14 -15.24 -4.12 17.42
N GLY A 15 -15.04 -3.32 16.36
CA GLY A 15 -14.50 -1.96 16.44
C GLY A 15 -12.98 -1.90 16.59
N ALA A 16 -12.30 -3.04 16.41
CA ALA A 16 -10.86 -3.15 16.22
C ALA A 16 -10.53 -3.10 14.73
N ASN A 17 -9.25 -2.94 14.38
CA ASN A 17 -8.82 -3.06 12.99
C ASN A 17 -7.46 -3.77 12.91
N ILE A 18 -7.14 -4.28 11.73
CA ILE A 18 -5.81 -4.79 11.41
C ILE A 18 -5.24 -3.96 10.26
N ALA A 19 -3.97 -3.59 10.39
CA ALA A 19 -3.21 -2.93 9.34
C ALA A 19 -1.82 -3.56 9.22
N ILE A 20 -1.14 -3.29 8.10
CA ILE A 20 0.28 -3.57 7.92
C ILE A 20 1.03 -2.25 8.06
N ASP A 21 1.97 -2.20 9.00
CA ASP A 21 2.86 -1.07 9.21
C ASP A 21 4.31 -1.56 9.21
N ALA A 22 5.17 -0.96 8.37
CA ALA A 22 6.55 -1.37 8.17
C ALA A 22 6.76 -2.89 8.02
N GLY A 23 5.84 -3.56 7.29
CA GLY A 23 5.87 -5.02 7.06
C GLY A 23 5.46 -5.86 8.27
N LYS A 24 4.86 -5.25 9.30
CA LYS A 24 4.36 -5.93 10.50
C LYS A 24 2.85 -5.78 10.61
N LEU A 25 2.19 -6.85 11.01
CA LEU A 25 0.77 -6.83 11.31
C LEU A 25 0.54 -6.13 12.65
N ILE A 26 -0.22 -5.03 12.63
CA ILE A 26 -0.61 -4.25 13.79
C ILE A 26 -2.12 -4.38 14.03
N ILE A 27 -2.51 -4.46 15.29
CA ILE A 27 -3.92 -4.51 15.71
C ILE A 27 -4.26 -3.20 16.41
N ILE A 28 -5.22 -2.46 15.84
CA ILE A 28 -5.71 -1.19 16.34
C ILE A 28 -6.93 -1.45 17.24
N ASN A 29 -7.01 -0.77 18.38
CA ASN A 29 -8.04 -0.97 19.41
C ASN A 29 -8.17 -2.44 19.88
N ARG A 30 -7.02 -3.08 20.15
CA ARG A 30 -6.95 -4.49 20.54
C ARG A 30 -7.85 -4.84 21.75
N GLU A 31 -8.08 -3.87 22.62
CA GLU A 31 -8.89 -3.99 23.84
C GLU A 31 -10.37 -4.26 23.57
N LYS A 32 -10.84 -4.02 22.33
CA LYS A 32 -12.22 -4.32 21.92
C LYS A 32 -12.42 -5.76 21.45
N LEU A 33 -11.32 -6.53 21.32
CA LEU A 33 -11.38 -7.92 20.91
C LEU A 33 -11.62 -8.84 22.13
N PRO A 34 -12.33 -9.97 21.93
CA PRO A 34 -12.55 -10.94 23.00
C PRO A 34 -11.24 -11.64 23.40
N ASP A 35 -11.22 -12.19 24.60
CA ASP A 35 -10.08 -12.95 25.11
C ASP A 35 -9.72 -14.11 24.17
N GLY A 36 -8.42 -14.32 23.95
CA GLY A 36 -7.90 -15.33 23.02
C GLY A 36 -7.92 -14.92 21.54
N ALA A 37 -8.54 -13.80 21.17
CA ALA A 37 -8.53 -13.31 19.79
C ALA A 37 -7.12 -13.02 19.27
N PHE A 38 -6.22 -12.53 20.15
CA PHE A 38 -4.84 -12.24 19.77
C PHE A 38 -4.08 -13.49 19.32
N GLU A 39 -4.21 -14.59 20.05
CA GLU A 39 -3.57 -15.87 19.69
C GLU A 39 -4.14 -16.42 18.39
N PHE A 40 -5.46 -16.29 18.20
CA PHE A 40 -6.11 -16.69 16.96
C PHE A 40 -5.61 -15.86 15.75
N ILE A 41 -5.51 -14.54 15.89
CA ILE A 41 -4.96 -13.64 14.85
C ILE A 41 -3.50 -14.00 14.55
N ARG A 42 -2.71 -14.32 15.58
CA ARG A 42 -1.30 -14.71 15.43
C ARG A 42 -1.16 -16.01 14.63
N GLN A 43 -2.01 -17.01 14.88
CA GLN A 43 -2.01 -18.27 14.14
C GLN A 43 -2.32 -18.09 12.65
N HIS A 44 -3.19 -17.12 12.33
CA HIS A 44 -3.58 -16.78 10.96
C HIS A 44 -2.83 -15.58 10.37
N GLY A 45 -1.80 -15.08 11.05
CA GLY A 45 -1.22 -13.76 10.78
C GLY A 45 -0.68 -13.60 9.36
N ARG A 46 -0.09 -14.65 8.79
CA ARG A 46 0.41 -14.63 7.40
C ARG A 46 -0.72 -14.51 6.37
N GLU A 47 -1.80 -15.26 6.59
CA GLU A 47 -2.95 -15.28 5.69
C GLU A 47 -3.70 -13.93 5.77
N ILE A 48 -3.85 -13.38 6.98
CA ILE A 48 -4.41 -12.05 7.21
C ILE A 48 -3.54 -10.98 6.54
N ALA A 49 -2.21 -11.04 6.68
CA ALA A 49 -1.32 -10.06 6.06
C ALA A 49 -1.48 -10.03 4.53
N GLN A 50 -1.50 -11.20 3.90
CA GLN A 50 -1.72 -11.32 2.45
C GLN A 50 -3.10 -10.80 2.02
N PHE A 51 -4.13 -11.03 2.83
CA PHE A 51 -5.47 -10.50 2.56
C PHE A 51 -5.49 -8.97 2.61
N ILE A 52 -4.91 -8.38 3.65
CA ILE A 52 -4.85 -6.91 3.82
C ILE A 52 -4.00 -6.26 2.73
N GLU A 53 -2.87 -6.86 2.34
CA GLU A 53 -2.05 -6.37 1.23
C GLU A 53 -2.85 -6.33 -0.08
N LYS A 54 -3.60 -7.40 -0.38
CA LYS A 54 -4.45 -7.48 -1.58
C LYS A 54 -5.63 -6.49 -1.53
N GLU A 55 -6.22 -6.27 -0.36
CA GLU A 55 -7.27 -5.25 -0.17
C GLU A 55 -6.71 -3.85 -0.47
N GLY A 56 -5.53 -3.52 0.07
CA GLY A 56 -4.83 -2.27 -0.21
C GLY A 56 -4.45 -2.09 -1.69
N GLU A 57 -4.03 -3.15 -2.38
CA GLU A 57 -3.81 -3.11 -3.83
C GLU A 57 -5.09 -2.75 -4.61
N PHE A 58 -6.25 -3.22 -4.16
CA PHE A 58 -7.52 -2.90 -4.80
C PHE A 58 -7.90 -1.43 -4.58
N ASP A 59 -7.80 -0.95 -3.34
CA ASP A 59 -8.11 0.44 -2.99
C ASP A 59 -7.20 1.43 -3.71
N GLU A 60 -5.90 1.14 -3.82
CA GLU A 60 -4.98 1.99 -4.56
C GLU A 60 -5.26 2.01 -6.05
N ARG A 61 -5.62 0.86 -6.65
CA ARG A 61 -6.04 0.83 -8.05
C ARG A 61 -7.32 1.62 -8.26
N ALA A 62 -8.27 1.54 -7.33
CA ALA A 62 -9.48 2.36 -7.37
C ALA A 62 -9.14 3.85 -7.28
N ALA A 63 -8.23 4.25 -6.39
CA ALA A 63 -7.78 5.64 -6.29
C ALA A 63 -7.05 6.12 -7.55
N ILE A 64 -6.19 5.31 -8.16
CA ILE A 64 -5.54 5.61 -9.44
C ILE A 64 -6.60 5.86 -10.53
N ILE A 65 -7.65 5.05 -10.59
CA ILE A 65 -8.75 5.24 -11.56
C ILE A 65 -9.57 6.50 -11.24
N GLU A 66 -9.90 6.74 -9.97
CA GLU A 66 -10.73 7.87 -9.53
C GLU A 66 -10.03 9.23 -9.70
N PHE A 67 -8.71 9.27 -9.53
CA PHE A 67 -7.90 10.49 -9.67
C PHE A 67 -7.19 10.60 -11.02
N ASP A 68 -7.63 9.82 -12.02
CA ASP A 68 -7.05 9.78 -13.37
C ASP A 68 -5.53 9.65 -13.35
N GLY A 69 -4.96 8.76 -12.53
CA GLY A 69 -3.55 8.39 -12.58
C GLY A 69 -3.30 7.36 -13.69
N GLY A 70 -2.29 7.56 -14.52
CA GLY A 70 -1.89 6.65 -15.59
C GLY A 70 -0.91 5.55 -15.15
N PHE A 71 -0.25 5.71 -14.00
CA PHE A 71 0.69 4.72 -13.48
C PHE A 71 0.02 3.57 -12.73
N SER A 72 0.59 2.38 -12.83
CA SER A 72 0.39 1.34 -11.81
C SER A 72 1.10 1.72 -10.50
N ARG A 73 0.65 1.16 -9.36
CA ARG A 73 1.32 1.31 -8.05
C ARG A 73 2.83 1.06 -8.16
N LYS A 74 3.22 -0.05 -8.79
CA LYS A 74 4.63 -0.42 -8.93
C LYS A 74 5.43 0.64 -9.70
N GLU A 75 4.87 1.18 -10.78
CA GLU A 75 5.54 2.24 -11.55
C GLU A 75 5.64 3.54 -10.74
N ALA A 76 4.60 3.92 -10.00
CA ALA A 76 4.63 5.08 -9.11
C ALA A 76 5.70 4.91 -8.01
N ASP A 77 5.77 3.72 -7.39
CA ASP A 77 6.80 3.38 -6.39
C ASP A 77 8.21 3.40 -6.99
N ASP A 78 8.39 2.88 -8.21
CA ASP A 78 9.68 2.89 -8.90
C ASP A 78 10.14 4.33 -9.21
N ILE A 79 9.23 5.21 -9.68
CA ILE A 79 9.50 6.64 -9.89
C ILE A 79 9.84 7.33 -8.56
N ALA A 80 9.10 7.05 -7.49
CA ALA A 80 9.37 7.62 -6.18
C ALA A 80 10.74 7.19 -5.64
N ARG A 81 11.11 5.91 -5.80
CA ARG A 81 12.44 5.41 -5.45
C ARG A 81 13.53 6.07 -6.28
N LEU A 82 13.30 6.27 -7.57
CA LEU A 82 14.24 6.98 -8.45
C LEU A 82 14.44 8.42 -7.98
N LEU A 83 13.35 9.12 -7.66
CA LEU A 83 13.39 10.49 -7.16
C LEU A 83 14.20 10.60 -5.85
N LEU A 84 14.03 9.64 -4.94
CA LEU A 84 14.72 9.60 -3.65
C LEU A 84 16.16 9.05 -3.73
N SER A 85 16.57 8.50 -4.87
CA SER A 85 17.93 7.99 -5.06
C SER A 85 18.95 9.12 -5.19
N SER A 86 20.23 8.82 -4.96
CA SER A 86 21.28 9.81 -5.16
C SER A 86 21.35 10.22 -6.64
N PRO A 87 21.44 11.53 -6.93
CA PRO A 87 21.54 12.00 -8.30
C PRO A 87 22.84 11.49 -8.95
N PRO A 88 22.89 11.37 -10.29
CA PRO A 88 24.13 11.13 -11.02
C PRO A 88 25.24 12.11 -10.63
N LYS A 89 26.50 11.67 -10.68
CA LYS A 89 27.66 12.46 -10.20
C LYS A 89 27.83 13.81 -10.89
N ASP A 90 27.37 13.91 -12.13
CA ASP A 90 27.41 15.08 -13.01
C ASP A 90 26.11 15.91 -12.99
N CYS A 91 25.15 15.55 -12.15
CA CYS A 91 23.86 16.20 -12.02
C CYS A 91 23.69 16.81 -10.63
N ASN A 92 23.22 18.05 -10.55
CA ASN A 92 22.88 18.62 -9.25
C ASN A 92 21.51 18.07 -8.76
N PRO A 93 21.24 18.10 -7.44
CA PRO A 93 20.00 17.53 -6.89
C PRO A 93 18.71 18.19 -7.39
N ALA A 94 18.73 19.48 -7.73
CA ALA A 94 17.56 20.21 -8.19
C ALA A 94 17.19 19.77 -9.62
N ASP A 95 18.19 19.66 -10.50
CA ASP A 95 18.02 19.18 -11.87
C ASP A 95 17.55 17.72 -11.90
N TRP A 96 18.07 16.89 -10.98
CA TRP A 96 17.61 15.51 -10.81
C TRP A 96 16.13 15.45 -10.43
N THR A 97 15.73 16.21 -9.40
CA THR A 97 14.34 16.29 -8.95
C THR A 97 13.42 16.76 -10.06
N TRP A 98 13.83 17.81 -10.78
CA TRP A 98 13.10 18.35 -11.92
C TRP A 98 12.95 17.31 -13.05
N PHE A 99 14.04 16.63 -13.40
CA PHE A 99 14.06 15.62 -14.45
C PHE A 99 13.11 14.47 -14.13
N VAL A 100 13.20 13.87 -12.94
CA VAL A 100 12.33 12.76 -12.54
C VAL A 100 10.87 13.19 -12.51
N GLY A 101 10.59 14.41 -12.02
CA GLY A 101 9.24 14.99 -12.05
C GLY A 101 8.70 15.14 -13.47
N LYS A 102 9.49 15.68 -14.40
CA LYS A 102 9.06 15.85 -15.80
C LYS A 102 8.91 14.55 -16.55
N ALA A 103 9.80 13.59 -16.32
CA ALA A 103 9.66 12.25 -16.87
C ALA A 103 8.36 11.59 -16.37
N SER A 104 8.06 11.72 -15.07
CA SER A 104 6.83 11.20 -14.46
C SER A 104 5.58 11.80 -15.13
N GLU A 105 5.50 13.13 -15.26
CA GLU A 105 4.37 13.83 -15.91
C GLU A 105 4.15 13.34 -17.36
N ILE A 106 5.22 13.21 -18.15
CA ILE A 106 5.13 12.81 -19.56
C ILE A 106 4.66 11.37 -19.69
N ILE A 107 5.21 10.45 -18.89
CA ILE A 107 4.84 9.04 -18.96
C ILE A 107 3.39 8.87 -18.49
N ASP A 108 3.01 9.51 -17.39
CA ASP A 108 1.64 9.48 -16.87
C ASP A 108 0.63 9.99 -17.91
N ALA A 109 0.90 11.16 -18.52
CA ALA A 109 0.05 11.70 -19.58
C ALA A 109 -0.05 10.75 -20.79
N GLY A 110 1.06 10.12 -21.18
CA GLY A 110 1.07 9.12 -22.25
C GLY A 110 0.23 7.88 -21.93
N ARG A 111 0.18 7.45 -20.67
CA ARG A 111 -0.64 6.31 -20.21
C ARG A 111 -2.14 6.64 -20.18
N ARG A 112 -2.50 7.86 -19.78
CA ARG A 112 -3.91 8.31 -19.77
C ARG A 112 -4.49 8.47 -21.17
N ALA A 113 -3.64 8.72 -22.16
CA ALA A 113 -4.02 8.89 -23.56
C ALA A 113 -4.08 7.58 -24.38
N ALA A 114 -3.62 6.45 -23.81
CA ALA A 114 -3.55 5.15 -24.47
C ALA A 114 -4.72 4.25 -24.09
#